data_AF-A0A5M8I5A7-F1
#
_entry.id   AF-A0A5M8I5A7-F1
#
_cell.length_a   1.000
_cell.length_b   1.000
_cell.length_c   1.000
_cell.angle_alpha   90.00
_cell.angle_beta   90.00
_cell.angle_gamma   90.00
#
_symmetry.space_group_name_H-M   'P 1'
#
loop_
_entity.id
_entity.type
_entity.pdbx_description
1 polymer ?
#
loop_
_entity_poly.entity_id
_entity_poly.type
_entity_poly.pdbx_seq_one_letter_code
_entity_poly.pdbx_strand_id
1 'polypeptide(L)'
;MQFQIDKQKMLPHQREFWELPNYIKLLVGGYGSGKTHIGAVRAIWNSYLNAPIPHLSISPTYKQARKTVIISISELLDRANIRYTYNKTDHEFLIRNWNGRIWIASGDEPDSLKGPNLATIGIDEPFIQKKEVFDIALSRLRHPEAKTRELIMTGTPEQLNWGYEVAQNENGNYDLGVVIGSTASNTHLPKQFIETLENAYDQNQRAAYMDGKFVNLTAGRVYRYFSRQHHYKEGGPQPGEQVEAGIDFNVDYMTAELFVRRGSTLHSSKKSGWPMPTPTPSQNCSTKNTQA
;
A
#
# COMPACT_ATOMS: atom_id res chain seq x y z
N MET A 1 7.86 -12.34 -36.24
CA MET A 1 6.77 -11.36 -36.05
C MET A 1 7.34 -10.17 -35.31
N GLN A 2 7.17 -8.95 -35.82
CA GLN A 2 7.58 -7.75 -35.10
C GLN A 2 6.40 -7.28 -34.24
N PHE A 3 6.45 -7.54 -32.95
CA PHE A 3 5.44 -7.03 -32.00
C PHE A 3 5.74 -5.56 -31.72
N GLN A 4 4.71 -4.71 -31.75
CA GLN A 4 4.82 -3.27 -31.49
C GLN A 4 3.71 -2.83 -30.56
N ILE A 5 4.02 -1.82 -29.73
CA ILE A 5 3.07 -1.19 -28.82
C ILE A 5 2.63 0.15 -29.40
N ASP A 6 1.32 0.31 -29.57
CA ASP A 6 0.73 1.58 -29.98
C ASP A 6 0.68 2.55 -28.79
N LYS A 7 1.73 3.36 -28.66
CA LYS A 7 1.85 4.36 -27.61
C LYS A 7 0.80 5.47 -27.70
N GLN A 8 0.12 5.65 -28.85
CA GLN A 8 -0.89 6.70 -29.04
C GLN A 8 -2.13 6.48 -28.18
N LYS A 9 -2.41 5.22 -27.82
CA LYS A 9 -3.53 4.82 -26.97
C LYS A 9 -3.26 4.93 -25.47
N MET A 10 -2.02 5.27 -25.07
CA MET A 10 -1.66 5.46 -23.66
C MET A 10 -2.13 6.82 -23.15
N LEU A 11 -2.65 6.84 -21.92
CA LEU A 11 -2.86 8.08 -21.18
C LEU A 11 -1.52 8.81 -20.96
N PRO A 12 -1.51 10.14 -20.74
CA PRO A 12 -0.27 10.91 -20.60
C PRO A 12 0.70 10.33 -19.57
N HIS A 13 0.23 10.04 -18.35
CA HIS A 13 1.05 9.44 -17.29
C HIS A 13 1.47 7.99 -17.59
N GLN A 14 0.66 7.25 -18.34
CA GLN A 14 1.05 5.90 -18.78
C GLN A 14 2.20 5.97 -19.79
N ARG A 15 2.19 6.95 -20.70
CA ARG A 15 3.28 7.18 -21.64
C ARG A 15 4.53 7.66 -20.92
N GLU A 16 4.41 8.59 -19.98
CA GLU A 16 5.53 9.04 -19.17
C GLU A 16 6.18 7.87 -18.42
N PHE A 17 5.38 7.04 -17.75
CA PHE A 17 5.85 5.81 -17.11
C PHE A 17 6.53 4.84 -18.09
N TRP A 18 5.98 4.72 -19.31
CA TRP A 18 6.51 3.83 -20.34
C TRP A 18 7.92 4.24 -20.81
N GLU A 19 8.17 5.54 -20.93
CA GLU A 19 9.43 6.10 -21.42
C GLU A 19 10.49 6.29 -20.33
N LEU A 20 10.18 6.00 -19.06
CA LEU A 20 11.18 6.08 -17.99
C LEU A 20 12.42 5.23 -18.36
N PRO A 21 13.64 5.80 -18.28
CA PRO A 21 14.87 5.08 -18.59
C PRO A 21 15.31 4.17 -17.43
N ASN A 22 14.78 4.40 -16.23
CA ASN A 22 15.26 3.83 -14.98
C ASN A 22 15.11 2.31 -14.89
N TYR A 23 15.99 1.69 -14.14
CA TYR A 23 15.93 0.28 -13.80
C TYR A 23 14.67 -0.07 -13.00
N ILE A 24 14.30 0.75 -12.02
CA ILE A 24 13.05 0.64 -11.25
C ILE A 24 12.09 1.73 -11.73
N LYS A 25 10.86 1.33 -12.06
CA LYS A 25 9.81 2.23 -12.53
C LYS A 25 8.60 2.09 -11.64
N LEU A 26 8.11 3.21 -11.10
CA LEU A 26 6.95 3.24 -10.23
C LEU A 26 5.88 4.16 -10.83
N LEU A 27 4.70 3.61 -11.09
CA LEU A 27 3.49 4.39 -11.35
C LEU A 27 2.60 4.36 -10.12
N VAL A 28 2.46 5.50 -9.48
CA VAL A 28 1.51 5.72 -8.39
C VAL A 28 0.27 6.37 -8.96
N GLY A 29 -0.92 5.86 -8.68
CA GLY A 29 -2.13 6.49 -9.22
C GLY A 29 -3.41 6.16 -8.47
N GLY A 30 -4.39 7.04 -8.60
CA GLY A 30 -5.71 6.85 -8.00
C GLY A 30 -6.51 5.70 -8.62
N TYR A 31 -7.68 5.44 -8.05
CA TYR A 31 -8.61 4.43 -8.55
C TYR A 31 -9.10 4.78 -9.95
N GLY A 32 -8.96 3.85 -10.89
CA GLY A 32 -9.33 4.09 -12.28
C GLY A 32 -8.28 4.86 -13.08
N SER A 33 -7.09 5.17 -12.55
CA SER A 33 -5.99 5.80 -13.30
C SER A 33 -5.41 4.94 -14.45
N GLY A 34 -5.86 3.69 -14.62
CA GLY A 34 -5.35 2.80 -15.67
C GLY A 34 -3.99 2.16 -15.35
N LYS A 35 -3.57 2.17 -14.09
CA LYS A 35 -2.29 1.59 -13.64
C LYS A 35 -2.16 0.08 -13.90
N THR A 36 -3.20 -0.71 -13.62
CA THR A 36 -3.22 -2.16 -13.91
C THR A 36 -3.12 -2.45 -15.41
N HIS A 37 -3.77 -1.62 -16.24
CA HIS A 37 -3.73 -1.76 -17.69
C HIS A 37 -2.31 -1.58 -18.22
N ILE A 38 -1.63 -0.49 -17.86
CA ILE A 38 -0.26 -0.25 -18.36
C ILE A 38 0.74 -1.27 -17.79
N GLY A 39 0.54 -1.74 -16.56
CA GLY A 39 1.29 -2.86 -16.00
C GLY A 39 1.17 -4.13 -16.83
N ALA A 40 -0.06 -4.50 -17.23
CA ALA A 40 -0.31 -5.64 -18.11
C ALA A 40 0.30 -5.48 -19.52
N VAL A 41 0.20 -4.29 -20.12
CA VAL A 41 0.85 -3.99 -21.42
C VAL A 41 2.36 -4.17 -21.31
N ARG A 42 2.97 -3.68 -20.22
CA ARG A 42 4.43 -3.80 -19.99
C ARG A 42 4.85 -5.24 -19.72
N ALA A 43 4.04 -6.03 -19.00
CA ALA A 43 4.28 -7.46 -18.79
C ALA A 43 4.31 -8.23 -20.13
N ILE A 44 3.36 -7.97 -21.03
CA ILE A 44 3.32 -8.56 -22.37
C ILE A 44 4.56 -8.16 -23.16
N TRP A 45 4.91 -6.88 -23.17
CA TRP A 45 6.10 -6.36 -23.86
C TRP A 45 7.39 -6.99 -23.34
N ASN A 46 7.55 -7.12 -22.03
CA ASN A 46 8.72 -7.73 -21.41
C ASN A 46 8.82 -9.22 -21.73
N SER A 47 7.69 -9.93 -21.79
CA SER A 47 7.66 -11.34 -22.24
C SER A 47 8.09 -11.50 -23.69
N TYR A 48 7.84 -10.49 -24.54
CA TYR A 48 8.28 -10.47 -25.93
C TYR A 48 9.78 -10.20 -26.05
N LEU A 49 10.29 -9.19 -25.33
CA LEU A 49 11.70 -8.83 -25.37
C LEU A 49 12.60 -9.96 -24.88
N ASN A 50 12.26 -10.55 -23.74
CA ASN A 50 13.11 -11.52 -23.04
C ASN A 50 12.78 -12.98 -23.34
N ALA A 51 11.86 -13.27 -24.26
CA ALA A 51 11.50 -14.64 -24.61
C ALA A 51 12.74 -15.52 -24.88
N PRO A 52 12.82 -16.74 -24.30
CA PRO A 52 11.78 -17.43 -23.53
C PRO A 52 11.79 -17.18 -22.01
N ILE A 53 12.63 -16.27 -21.51
CA ILE A 53 12.72 -15.95 -20.07
C ILE A 53 11.40 -15.30 -19.62
N PRO A 54 10.78 -15.78 -18.53
CA PRO A 54 9.48 -15.27 -18.08
C PRO A 54 9.59 -13.84 -17.51
N HIS A 55 8.53 -13.07 -17.72
CA HIS A 55 8.19 -11.94 -16.87
C HIS A 55 7.43 -12.44 -15.64
N LEU A 56 7.81 -12.02 -14.43
CA LEU A 56 7.05 -12.34 -13.22
C LEU A 56 6.14 -11.18 -12.85
N SER A 57 4.84 -11.41 -12.74
CA SER A 57 3.87 -10.44 -12.25
C SER A 57 3.36 -10.88 -10.88
N ILE A 58 3.59 -10.04 -9.86
CA ILE A 58 3.26 -10.30 -8.47
C ILE A 58 2.05 -9.44 -8.09
N SER A 59 0.94 -10.07 -7.77
CA SER A 59 -0.23 -9.41 -7.19
C SER A 59 -0.29 -9.68 -5.68
N PRO A 60 -1.05 -8.90 -4.90
CA PRO A 60 -1.10 -9.09 -3.45
C PRO A 60 -1.61 -10.47 -3.04
N THR A 61 -2.58 -11.01 -3.79
CA THR A 61 -3.07 -12.39 -3.63
C THR A 61 -3.41 -12.97 -5.01
N TYR A 62 -3.39 -14.30 -5.18
CA TYR A 62 -3.92 -14.94 -6.39
C TYR A 62 -5.41 -14.62 -6.65
N LYS A 63 -6.20 -14.42 -5.58
CA LYS A 63 -7.61 -14.03 -5.69
C LYS A 63 -7.77 -12.66 -6.35
N GLN A 64 -6.88 -11.72 -6.00
CA GLN A 64 -6.84 -10.40 -6.63
C GLN A 64 -6.33 -10.51 -8.07
N ALA A 65 -5.24 -11.24 -8.31
CA ALA A 65 -4.67 -11.44 -9.65
C ALA A 65 -5.72 -11.93 -10.67
N ARG A 66 -6.55 -12.90 -10.26
CA ARG A 66 -7.63 -13.47 -11.11
C ARG A 66 -8.71 -12.46 -11.51
N LYS A 67 -8.87 -11.38 -10.74
CA LYS A 67 -9.86 -10.33 -10.98
C LYS A 67 -9.28 -9.07 -11.61
N THR A 68 -7.95 -8.96 -11.69
CA THR A 68 -7.27 -7.74 -12.16
C THR A 68 -6.30 -8.05 -13.29
N VAL A 69 -5.06 -8.43 -12.97
CA VAL A 69 -3.95 -8.58 -13.92
C VAL A 69 -4.20 -9.69 -14.93
N ILE A 70 -4.71 -10.85 -14.50
CA ILE A 70 -4.99 -11.99 -15.40
C ILE A 70 -6.04 -11.61 -16.45
N ILE A 71 -7.10 -10.93 -16.04
CA ILE A 71 -8.15 -10.44 -16.96
C ILE A 71 -7.55 -9.42 -17.91
N SER A 72 -6.78 -8.46 -17.38
CA SER A 72 -6.17 -7.39 -18.17
C SER A 72 -5.23 -7.93 -19.26
N ILE A 73 -4.37 -8.90 -18.92
CA ILE A 73 -3.48 -9.57 -19.87
C ILE A 73 -4.30 -10.33 -20.92
N SER A 74 -5.28 -11.12 -20.50
CA SER A 74 -6.12 -11.92 -21.40
C SER A 74 -6.84 -11.03 -22.41
N GLU A 75 -7.52 -9.98 -21.94
CA GLU A 75 -8.23 -9.03 -22.81
C GLU A 75 -7.30 -8.32 -23.80
N LEU A 76 -6.10 -7.93 -23.37
CA LEU A 76 -5.11 -7.30 -24.25
C LEU A 76 -4.65 -8.24 -25.36
N LEU A 77 -4.36 -9.50 -25.01
CA LEU A 77 -3.96 -10.53 -25.96
C LEU A 77 -5.10 -10.88 -26.92
N ASP A 78 -6.33 -11.04 -26.42
CA ASP A 78 -7.53 -11.33 -27.20
C ASP A 78 -7.81 -10.20 -28.20
N ARG A 79 -7.82 -8.93 -27.74
CA ARG A 79 -8.04 -7.75 -28.60
C ARG A 79 -6.96 -7.61 -29.68
N ALA A 80 -5.74 -8.05 -29.40
CA ALA A 80 -4.63 -8.06 -30.35
C ALA A 80 -4.59 -9.31 -31.24
N ASN A 81 -5.54 -10.25 -31.08
CA ASN A 81 -5.57 -11.54 -31.77
C ASN A 81 -4.26 -12.33 -31.62
N ILE A 82 -3.66 -12.29 -30.43
CA ILE A 82 -2.41 -12.98 -30.09
C ILE A 82 -2.75 -14.34 -29.50
N ARG A 83 -2.11 -15.41 -30.00
CA ARG A 83 -2.38 -16.78 -29.52
C ARG A 83 -1.65 -17.02 -28.21
N TYR A 84 -2.40 -17.34 -27.16
CA TYR A 84 -1.84 -17.72 -25.86
C TYR A 84 -2.62 -18.88 -25.23
N THR A 85 -2.03 -19.44 -24.18
CA THR A 85 -2.73 -20.32 -23.23
C THR A 85 -2.47 -19.82 -21.82
N TYR A 86 -3.49 -19.81 -20.98
CA TYR A 86 -3.35 -19.55 -19.55
C TYR A 86 -3.55 -20.85 -18.76
N ASN A 87 -2.51 -21.32 -18.08
CA ASN A 87 -2.57 -22.46 -17.18
C ASN A 87 -3.01 -21.96 -15.80
N LYS A 88 -4.19 -22.39 -15.36
CA LYS A 88 -4.79 -21.96 -14.08
C LYS A 88 -4.12 -22.60 -12.87
N THR A 89 -3.49 -23.76 -13.03
CA THR A 89 -2.81 -24.49 -11.95
C THR A 89 -1.44 -23.90 -11.70
N ASP A 90 -0.67 -23.70 -12.76
CA ASP A 90 0.70 -23.17 -12.68
C ASP A 90 0.74 -21.63 -12.71
N HIS A 91 -0.43 -20.99 -12.85
CA HIS A 91 -0.58 -19.54 -12.94
C HIS A 91 0.31 -18.88 -14.01
N GLU A 92 0.43 -19.52 -15.16
CA GLU A 92 1.33 -19.10 -16.25
C GLU A 92 0.57 -18.80 -17.56
N PHE A 93 0.93 -17.70 -18.20
CA PHE A 93 0.62 -17.46 -19.62
C PHE A 93 1.78 -17.94 -20.49
N LEU A 94 1.45 -18.71 -21.53
CA LEU A 94 2.35 -19.01 -22.64
C LEU A 94 1.85 -18.31 -23.91
N ILE A 95 2.63 -17.37 -24.43
CA ILE A 95 2.32 -16.62 -25.64
C ILE A 95 3.02 -17.29 -26.83
N ARG A 96 2.22 -17.98 -27.66
CA ARG A 96 2.71 -18.87 -28.72
C ARG A 96 3.39 -18.13 -29.86
N ASN A 97 3.04 -16.86 -30.08
CA ASN A 97 3.54 -16.08 -31.21
C ASN A 97 5.07 -15.82 -31.13
N TRP A 98 5.64 -15.79 -29.91
CA TRP A 98 7.06 -15.52 -29.70
C TRP A 98 7.70 -16.41 -28.61
N ASN A 99 6.98 -17.45 -28.15
CA ASN A 99 7.41 -18.31 -27.05
C ASN A 99 7.73 -17.53 -25.76
N GLY A 100 6.95 -16.48 -25.48
CA GLY A 100 7.07 -15.67 -24.27
C GLY A 100 6.24 -16.23 -23.13
N ARG A 101 6.69 -15.99 -21.90
CA ARG A 101 6.03 -16.46 -20.69
C ARG A 101 5.75 -15.31 -19.74
N ILE A 102 4.59 -15.35 -19.08
CA ILE A 102 4.28 -14.47 -17.96
C ILE A 102 3.84 -15.37 -16.81
N TRP A 103 4.58 -15.33 -15.71
CA TRP A 103 4.24 -16.03 -14.48
C TRP A 103 3.49 -15.08 -13.56
N ILE A 104 2.40 -15.56 -12.98
CA ILE A 104 1.65 -14.83 -11.96
C ILE A 104 1.99 -15.43 -10.61
N ALA A 105 2.36 -14.59 -9.66
CA ALA A 105 2.65 -14.97 -8.30
C ALA A 105 1.91 -14.10 -7.29
N SER A 106 1.97 -14.52 -6.03
CA SER A 106 1.21 -13.97 -4.92
C SER A 106 2.15 -13.42 -3.86
N GLY A 107 1.93 -12.17 -3.44
CA GLY A 107 2.74 -11.50 -2.42
C GLY A 107 2.41 -11.89 -0.98
N ASP A 108 1.30 -12.60 -0.75
CA ASP A 108 0.93 -13.17 0.55
C ASP A 108 1.78 -14.40 0.94
N GLU A 109 2.47 -15.00 -0.03
CA GLU A 109 3.45 -16.09 0.15
C GLU A 109 4.86 -15.71 -0.39
N PRO A 110 5.58 -14.76 0.25
CA PRO A 110 6.86 -14.26 -0.27
C PRO A 110 7.93 -15.34 -0.49
N ASP A 111 7.94 -16.40 0.32
CA ASP A 111 8.91 -17.50 0.19
C ASP A 111 8.82 -18.20 -1.18
N SER A 112 7.63 -18.28 -1.77
CA SER A 112 7.44 -18.84 -3.11
C SER A 112 8.15 -18.04 -4.21
N LEU A 113 8.46 -16.76 -3.95
CA LEU A 113 9.13 -15.85 -4.89
C LEU A 113 10.65 -16.05 -4.92
N LYS A 114 11.23 -16.81 -3.99
CA LYS A 114 12.68 -17.08 -3.91
C LYS A 114 13.20 -18.04 -5.01
N GLY A 115 12.41 -18.28 -6.07
CA GLY A 115 12.61 -19.24 -7.17
C GLY A 115 13.80 -18.98 -8.12
N PRO A 116 13.63 -18.88 -9.46
CA PRO A 116 14.73 -18.72 -10.43
C PRO A 116 15.14 -17.25 -10.69
N ASN A 117 16.29 -17.05 -11.36
CA ASN A 117 16.71 -15.71 -11.79
C ASN A 117 15.75 -15.23 -12.89
N LEU A 118 15.38 -13.95 -12.87
CA LEU A 118 14.41 -13.37 -13.79
C LEU A 118 15.04 -12.20 -14.56
N ALA A 119 14.46 -11.91 -15.72
CA ALA A 119 14.82 -10.73 -16.51
C ALA A 119 14.04 -9.51 -16.04
N THR A 120 12.74 -9.64 -15.85
CA THR A 120 11.84 -8.53 -15.51
C THR A 120 10.78 -8.96 -14.53
N ILE A 121 10.38 -8.06 -13.65
CA ILE A 121 9.37 -8.30 -12.61
C ILE A 121 8.42 -7.10 -12.55
N GLY A 122 7.13 -7.37 -12.38
CA GLY A 122 6.11 -6.36 -12.09
C GLY A 122 5.42 -6.63 -10.76
N ILE A 123 5.29 -5.62 -9.91
CA ILE A 123 4.54 -5.70 -8.65
C ILE A 123 3.29 -4.83 -8.76
N ASP A 124 2.12 -5.46 -8.71
CA ASP A 124 0.80 -4.83 -8.71
C ASP A 124 0.35 -4.52 -7.28
N GLU A 125 -0.13 -3.32 -7.04
CA GLU A 125 -0.51 -2.81 -5.71
C GLU A 125 0.59 -3.09 -4.63
N PRO A 126 1.84 -2.64 -4.84
CA PRO A 126 2.95 -2.91 -3.92
C PRO A 126 2.67 -2.39 -2.51
N PHE A 127 1.94 -1.28 -2.38
CA PHE A 127 1.76 -0.57 -1.12
C PHE A 127 0.90 -1.33 -0.08
N ILE A 128 0.17 -2.37 -0.49
CA ILE A 128 -0.56 -3.26 0.42
C ILE A 128 0.15 -4.60 0.66
N GLN A 129 1.36 -4.77 0.10
CA GLN A 129 2.17 -5.97 0.25
C GLN A 129 3.30 -5.73 1.26
N LYS A 130 3.88 -6.82 1.76
CA LYS A 130 5.05 -6.77 2.64
C LYS A 130 6.27 -6.27 1.86
N LYS A 131 7.12 -5.46 2.50
CA LYS A 131 8.40 -4.99 1.93
C LYS A 131 9.28 -6.14 1.42
N GLU A 132 9.20 -7.30 2.08
CA GLU A 132 9.92 -8.52 1.66
C GLU A 132 9.67 -8.89 0.19
N VAL A 133 8.47 -8.66 -0.35
CA VAL A 133 8.16 -8.92 -1.77
C VAL A 133 9.06 -8.09 -2.69
N PHE A 134 9.22 -6.81 -2.37
CA PHE A 134 10.08 -5.89 -3.12
C PHE A 134 11.55 -6.29 -3.01
N ASP A 135 12.01 -6.61 -1.79
CA ASP A 135 13.39 -7.01 -1.54
C ASP A 135 13.75 -8.31 -2.30
N ILE A 136 12.84 -9.30 -2.29
CA ILE A 136 13.02 -10.53 -3.07
C ILE A 136 13.05 -10.19 -4.57
N ALA A 137 12.11 -9.40 -5.08
CA ALA A 137 12.05 -9.04 -6.49
C ALA A 137 13.37 -8.40 -6.97
N LEU A 138 13.90 -7.42 -6.23
CA LEU A 138 15.19 -6.80 -6.54
C LEU A 138 16.32 -7.83 -6.64
N SER A 139 16.37 -8.79 -5.71
CA SER A 139 17.42 -9.81 -5.72
C SER A 139 17.35 -10.68 -6.98
N ARG A 140 16.16 -10.95 -7.54
CA ARG A 140 15.96 -11.92 -8.63
C ARG A 140 16.31 -11.40 -10.02
N LEU A 141 16.38 -10.09 -10.22
CA LEU A 141 16.54 -9.45 -11.53
C LEU A 141 17.98 -9.53 -12.10
N ARG A 142 18.46 -10.75 -12.31
CA ARG A 142 19.87 -11.02 -12.67
C ARG A 142 20.03 -12.17 -13.67
N HIS A 143 18.99 -12.51 -14.42
CA HIS A 143 19.12 -13.59 -15.42
C HIS A 143 20.22 -13.21 -16.44
N PRO A 144 21.22 -14.07 -16.71
CA PRO A 144 22.41 -13.71 -17.51
C PRO A 144 22.05 -13.36 -18.95
N GLU A 145 21.09 -14.09 -19.54
CA GLU A 145 20.66 -13.91 -20.93
C GLU A 145 19.55 -12.85 -21.12
N ALA A 146 19.23 -12.07 -20.08
CA ALA A 146 18.20 -11.04 -20.20
C ALA A 146 18.64 -9.93 -21.16
N LYS A 147 17.81 -9.65 -22.16
CA LYS A 147 18.01 -8.51 -23.09
C LYS A 147 17.71 -7.20 -22.41
N THR A 148 16.69 -7.18 -21.55
CA THR A 148 16.35 -6.04 -20.71
C THR A 148 16.12 -6.51 -19.28
N ARG A 149 16.47 -5.64 -18.32
CA ARG A 149 16.19 -5.86 -16.90
C ARG A 149 15.47 -4.65 -16.35
N GLU A 150 14.31 -4.88 -15.73
CA GLU A 150 13.55 -3.83 -15.08
C GLU A 150 12.64 -4.40 -13.98
N LEU A 151 12.45 -3.60 -12.93
CA LEU A 151 11.40 -3.75 -11.94
C LEU A 151 10.33 -2.70 -12.22
N ILE A 152 9.09 -3.12 -12.45
CA ILE A 152 7.97 -2.21 -12.55
C ILE A 152 7.05 -2.35 -11.33
N MET A 153 6.49 -1.24 -10.88
CA MET A 153 5.56 -1.19 -9.77
C MET A 153 4.38 -0.31 -10.16
N THR A 154 3.16 -0.79 -9.94
CA THR A 154 1.94 -0.04 -10.23
C THR A 154 1.00 -0.13 -9.04
N GLY A 155 0.70 0.99 -8.37
CA GLY A 155 -0.11 0.94 -7.16
C GLY A 155 -0.84 2.23 -6.83
N THR A 156 -1.87 2.10 -6.00
CA THR A 156 -2.52 3.25 -5.35
C THR A 156 -1.80 3.53 -4.03
N PRO A 157 -1.41 4.79 -3.77
CA PRO A 157 -0.67 5.09 -2.57
C PRO A 157 -1.52 4.75 -1.36
N GLU A 158 -0.87 4.15 -0.36
CA GLU A 158 -1.47 3.91 0.94
C GLU A 158 -0.88 4.89 1.95
N GLN A 159 -0.90 4.52 3.23
CA GLN A 159 -0.22 5.23 4.31
C GLN A 159 1.26 5.49 3.98
N LEU A 160 1.94 6.29 4.82
CA LEU A 160 3.38 6.55 4.74
C LEU A 160 4.19 5.30 5.14
N ASN A 161 4.12 4.25 4.32
CA ASN A 161 4.74 2.94 4.55
C ASN A 161 6.05 2.77 3.75
N TRP A 162 6.60 1.55 3.72
CA TRP A 162 7.86 1.27 3.01
C TRP A 162 7.84 1.70 1.54
N GLY A 163 6.69 1.66 0.86
CA GLY A 163 6.61 2.06 -0.54
C GLY A 163 6.62 3.57 -0.72
N TYR A 164 6.15 4.33 0.28
CA TYR A 164 6.40 5.78 0.35
C TYR A 164 7.90 6.06 0.48
N GLU A 165 8.62 5.35 1.35
CA GLU A 165 10.07 5.50 1.52
C GLU A 165 10.81 5.21 0.21
N VAL A 166 10.44 4.13 -0.49
CA VAL A 166 10.99 3.81 -1.82
C VAL A 166 10.66 4.90 -2.83
N ALA A 167 9.42 5.39 -2.87
CA ALA A 167 9.01 6.44 -3.82
C ALA A 167 9.74 7.77 -3.58
N GLN A 168 10.00 8.13 -2.33
CA GLN A 168 10.78 9.32 -1.99
C GLN A 168 12.25 9.18 -2.35
N ASN A 169 12.81 7.97 -2.20
CA ASN A 169 14.20 7.64 -2.55
C ASN A 169 15.22 8.68 -2.03
N GLU A 170 15.03 9.19 -0.81
CA GLU A 170 15.76 10.35 -0.28
C GLU A 170 17.29 10.14 -0.25
N ASN A 171 17.71 8.90 -0.01
CA ASN A 171 19.12 8.51 0.01
C ASN A 171 19.70 8.21 -1.39
N GLY A 172 18.88 8.22 -2.44
CA GLY A 172 19.31 7.88 -3.81
C GLY A 172 19.77 6.42 -3.98
N ASN A 173 19.28 5.51 -3.13
CA ASN A 173 19.71 4.11 -3.11
C ASN A 173 19.26 3.32 -4.36
N TYR A 174 18.26 3.84 -5.08
CA TYR A 174 17.63 3.19 -6.21
C TYR A 174 17.76 4.03 -7.48
N ASP A 175 18.07 3.39 -8.61
CA ASP A 175 17.79 3.96 -9.93
C ASP A 175 16.29 3.87 -10.20
N LEU A 176 15.55 4.85 -9.68
CA LEU A 176 14.10 4.89 -9.62
C LEU A 176 13.53 6.07 -10.41
N GLY A 177 12.59 5.78 -11.30
CA GLY A 177 11.69 6.77 -11.89
C GLY A 177 10.29 6.63 -11.29
N VAL A 178 9.69 7.74 -10.84
CA VAL A 178 8.33 7.78 -10.28
C VAL A 178 7.44 8.66 -11.14
N VAL A 179 6.28 8.15 -11.51
CA VAL A 179 5.23 8.89 -12.23
C VAL A 179 3.95 8.84 -11.43
N ILE A 180 3.24 9.96 -11.38
CA ILE A 180 1.95 10.09 -10.69
C ILE A 180 0.82 10.20 -11.71
N GLY A 181 -0.16 9.30 -11.62
CA GLY A 181 -1.35 9.26 -12.47
C GLY A 181 -2.62 9.62 -11.71
N SER A 182 -3.18 10.80 -11.95
CA SER A 182 -4.50 11.17 -11.42
C SER A 182 -5.61 10.33 -12.06
N THR A 183 -6.70 10.13 -11.33
CA THR A 183 -7.93 9.53 -11.84
C THR A 183 -8.58 10.42 -12.90
N ALA A 184 -8.53 11.74 -12.70
CA ALA A 184 -9.16 12.70 -13.61
C ALA A 184 -8.47 12.79 -14.98
N SER A 185 -7.20 12.34 -15.10
CA SER A 185 -6.50 12.30 -16.39
C SER A 185 -6.94 11.13 -17.26
N ASN A 186 -7.68 10.16 -16.73
CA ASN A 186 -8.20 9.05 -17.51
C ASN A 186 -9.46 9.44 -18.29
N THR A 187 -9.28 9.76 -19.57
CA THR A 187 -10.36 10.12 -20.50
C THR A 187 -11.33 8.99 -20.83
N HIS A 188 -11.03 7.75 -20.42
CA HIS A 188 -11.90 6.59 -20.61
C HIS A 188 -12.91 6.40 -19.46
N LEU A 189 -12.81 7.15 -18.36
CA LEU A 189 -13.74 7.04 -17.25
C LEU A 189 -15.03 7.85 -17.54
N PRO A 190 -16.21 7.31 -17.18
CA PRO A 190 -17.44 8.10 -17.18
C PRO A 190 -17.32 9.30 -16.25
N LYS A 191 -17.78 10.48 -16.66
CA LYS A 191 -17.77 11.69 -15.81
C LYS A 191 -18.43 11.47 -14.45
N GLN A 192 -19.55 10.73 -14.45
CA GLN A 192 -20.28 10.37 -13.24
C GLN A 192 -19.43 9.57 -12.23
N PHE A 193 -18.47 8.77 -12.69
CA PHE A 193 -17.56 8.04 -11.79
C PHE A 193 -16.67 9.00 -11.02
N ILE A 194 -16.10 10.00 -11.70
CA ILE A 194 -15.25 11.03 -11.07
C ILE A 194 -16.07 11.81 -10.05
N GLU A 195 -17.25 12.31 -10.45
CA GLU A 195 -18.15 13.06 -9.55
C GLU A 195 -18.58 12.23 -8.32
N THR A 196 -18.81 10.93 -8.51
CA THR A 196 -19.15 10.02 -7.40
C THR A 196 -18.00 9.91 -6.41
N LEU A 197 -16.77 9.73 -6.88
CA LEU A 197 -15.60 9.67 -6.00
C LEU A 197 -15.35 10.99 -5.29
N GLU A 198 -15.49 12.12 -5.99
CA GLU A 198 -15.37 13.44 -5.36
C GLU A 198 -16.39 13.58 -4.23
N ASN A 199 -17.65 13.27 -4.49
CA ASN A 199 -18.70 13.39 -3.46
C ASN A 199 -18.50 12.42 -2.28
N ALA A 200 -17.94 11.23 -2.53
CA ALA A 200 -17.75 10.22 -1.50
C ALA A 200 -16.50 10.45 -0.62
N TYR A 201 -15.45 11.08 -1.16
CA TYR A 201 -14.15 11.19 -0.52
C TYR A 201 -13.89 12.55 0.13
N ASP A 202 -13.31 12.51 1.33
CA ASP A 202 -12.74 13.68 1.98
C ASP A 202 -11.45 14.15 1.28
N GLN A 203 -10.91 15.31 1.68
CA GLN A 203 -9.75 15.92 1.01
C GLN A 203 -8.52 15.00 0.98
N ASN A 204 -8.27 14.25 2.07
CA ASN A 204 -7.12 13.35 2.13
C ASN A 204 -7.38 12.09 1.30
N GLN A 205 -8.60 11.55 1.34
CA GLN A 205 -8.99 10.44 0.48
C GLN A 205 -8.93 10.80 -1.01
N ARG A 206 -9.33 12.02 -1.41
CA ARG A 206 -9.17 12.49 -2.79
C ARG A 206 -7.68 12.59 -3.17
N ALA A 207 -6.86 13.17 -2.29
CA ALA A 207 -5.43 13.28 -2.54
C ALA A 207 -4.76 11.90 -2.73
N ALA A 208 -5.09 10.90 -1.90
CA ALA A 208 -4.57 9.53 -2.05
C ALA A 208 -5.19 8.80 -3.25
N TYR A 209 -6.50 8.60 -3.18
CA TYR A 209 -7.23 7.66 -4.02
C TYR A 209 -7.70 8.24 -5.34
N MET A 210 -7.60 9.55 -5.55
CA MET A 210 -7.85 10.18 -6.85
C MET A 210 -6.57 10.76 -7.45
N ASP A 211 -5.81 11.55 -6.71
CA ASP A 211 -4.63 12.24 -7.23
C ASP A 211 -3.34 11.42 -7.17
N GLY A 212 -3.32 10.27 -6.49
CA GLY A 212 -2.13 9.43 -6.39
C GLY A 212 -1.03 10.03 -5.49
N LYS A 213 -1.40 10.85 -4.51
CA LYS A 213 -0.45 11.46 -3.55
C LYS A 213 -0.34 10.61 -2.29
N PHE A 214 0.88 10.42 -1.80
CA PHE A 214 1.09 9.89 -0.46
C PHE A 214 0.67 10.94 0.57
N VAL A 215 -0.39 10.64 1.32
CA VAL A 215 -0.88 11.49 2.41
C VAL A 215 -1.06 10.66 3.65
N ASN A 216 -0.90 11.29 4.81
CA ASN A 216 -1.16 10.61 6.07
C ASN A 216 -2.68 10.48 6.30
N LEU A 217 -3.23 9.33 5.91
CA LEU A 217 -4.64 8.99 6.08
C LEU A 217 -5.03 8.77 7.56
N THR A 218 -4.07 8.53 8.46
CA THR A 218 -4.30 8.34 9.90
C THR A 218 -4.11 9.63 10.70
N ALA A 219 -3.37 10.63 10.19
CA ALA A 219 -3.28 11.98 10.74
C ALA A 219 -4.51 12.80 10.35
N GLY A 220 -5.64 12.40 10.93
CA GLY A 220 -6.89 13.11 11.05
C GLY A 220 -7.53 12.65 12.34
N ARG A 221 -8.35 13.50 13.01
CA ARG A 221 -8.96 13.14 14.30
C ARG A 221 -9.66 11.77 14.18
N VAL A 222 -9.17 10.74 14.89
CA VAL A 222 -9.89 9.46 15.07
C VAL A 222 -11.32 9.75 15.55
N TYR A 223 -11.46 10.79 16.39
CA TYR A 223 -12.73 11.37 16.79
C TYR A 223 -13.07 12.62 15.96
N ARG A 224 -13.58 12.43 14.74
CA ARG A 224 -13.88 13.51 13.78
C ARG A 224 -14.86 14.57 14.33
N TYR A 225 -15.81 14.16 15.17
CA TYR A 225 -16.77 15.06 15.82
C TYR A 225 -16.18 15.80 17.04
N PHE A 226 -14.99 15.44 17.52
CA PHE A 226 -14.38 16.15 18.63
C PHE A 226 -13.98 17.57 18.19
N SER A 227 -14.66 18.58 18.70
CA SER A 227 -14.24 19.99 18.62
C SER A 227 -13.76 20.48 19.97
N ARG A 228 -12.59 21.12 20.04
CA ARG A 228 -12.16 21.81 21.27
C ARG A 228 -13.18 22.87 21.69
N GLN A 229 -13.81 23.56 20.75
CA GLN A 229 -14.82 24.57 21.07
C GLN A 229 -16.04 23.98 21.80
N HIS A 230 -16.41 22.74 21.52
CA HIS A 230 -17.63 22.11 22.09
C HIS A 230 -17.34 21.13 23.22
N HIS A 231 -16.17 20.48 23.22
CA HIS A 231 -15.84 19.37 24.12
C HIS A 231 -14.67 19.67 25.06
N TYR A 232 -14.04 20.84 24.97
CA TYR A 232 -13.09 21.31 25.97
C TYR A 232 -13.78 22.27 26.94
N LYS A 233 -13.56 22.05 28.24
CA LYS A 233 -13.92 22.98 29.29
C LYS A 233 -12.71 23.21 30.18
N GLU A 234 -12.50 24.45 30.60
CA GLU A 234 -11.53 24.75 31.65
C GLU A 234 -12.02 24.23 33.00
N GLY A 235 -11.09 23.74 33.82
CA GLY A 235 -11.38 23.15 35.12
C GLY A 235 -10.65 21.83 35.35
N GLY A 236 -10.76 21.31 36.57
CA GLY A 236 -10.16 20.05 36.99
C GLY A 236 -11.14 19.21 37.82
N PRO A 237 -10.70 18.03 38.28
CA PRO A 237 -11.41 17.26 39.29
C PRO A 237 -11.57 18.07 40.58
N GLN A 238 -12.70 17.93 41.26
CA GLN A 238 -13.01 18.54 42.55
C GLN A 238 -12.99 17.48 43.67
N PRO A 239 -12.70 17.86 44.93
CA PRO A 239 -12.78 16.94 46.06
C PRO A 239 -14.16 16.28 46.16
N GLY A 240 -14.18 14.95 46.32
CA GLY A 240 -15.40 14.16 46.47
C GLY A 240 -16.06 13.70 45.17
N GLU A 241 -15.52 14.04 44.00
CA GLU A 241 -16.04 13.54 42.73
C GLU A 241 -15.70 12.05 42.50
N GLN A 242 -16.61 11.32 41.86
CA GLN A 242 -16.39 9.93 41.47
C GLN A 242 -15.40 9.85 40.30
N VAL A 243 -14.32 9.11 40.51
CA VAL A 243 -13.31 8.82 39.49
C VAL A 243 -13.52 7.43 38.91
N GLU A 244 -13.43 7.32 37.60
CA GLU A 244 -13.44 6.07 36.84
C GLU A 244 -12.12 5.93 36.08
N ALA A 245 -11.67 4.70 35.85
CA ALA A 245 -10.44 4.42 35.13
C ALA A 245 -10.72 3.52 33.92
N GLY A 246 -10.19 3.90 32.76
CA GLY A 246 -10.07 3.03 31.60
C GLY A 246 -8.65 2.53 31.47
N ILE A 247 -8.45 1.22 31.52
CA ILE A 247 -7.12 0.60 31.44
C ILE A 247 -6.99 -0.11 30.09
N ASP A 248 -5.94 0.22 29.35
CA ASP A 248 -5.55 -0.46 28.11
C ASP A 248 -4.44 -1.47 28.43
N PHE A 249 -4.80 -2.75 28.36
CA PHE A 249 -3.91 -3.87 28.65
C PHE A 249 -3.05 -4.20 27.43
N ASN A 250 -2.04 -3.37 27.16
CA ASN A 250 -1.05 -3.60 26.10
C ASN A 250 0.15 -4.45 26.60
N VAL A 251 0.82 -5.11 25.65
CA VAL A 251 1.96 -6.00 25.90
C VAL A 251 3.22 -5.25 26.35
N ASP A 252 3.48 -4.07 25.79
CA ASP A 252 4.69 -3.29 26.10
C ASP A 252 4.45 -2.24 27.19
N TYR A 253 3.49 -1.33 26.99
CA TYR A 253 3.18 -0.25 27.94
C TYR A 253 1.73 -0.29 28.39
N MET A 254 1.50 -0.69 29.64
CA MET A 254 0.19 -0.61 30.27
C MET A 254 -0.16 0.85 30.57
N THR A 255 -1.27 1.33 29.99
CA THR A 255 -1.71 2.72 30.13
C THR A 255 -3.08 2.77 30.79
N ALA A 256 -3.26 3.70 31.72
CA ALA A 256 -4.56 3.98 32.34
C ALA A 256 -4.90 5.46 32.17
N GLU A 257 -6.13 5.73 31.74
CA GLU A 257 -6.70 7.08 31.69
C GLU A 257 -7.74 7.23 32.80
N LEU A 258 -7.67 8.32 33.54
CA LEU A 258 -8.62 8.64 34.61
C LEU A 258 -9.67 9.63 34.10
N PHE A 259 -10.92 9.35 34.47
CA PHE A 259 -12.08 10.13 34.10
C PHE A 259 -12.85 10.56 35.35
N VAL A 260 -13.50 11.72 35.27
CA VAL A 260 -14.52 12.13 36.24
C VAL A 260 -15.89 12.00 35.60
N ARG A 261 -16.81 11.30 36.25
CA ARG A 261 -18.21 11.21 35.79
C ARG A 261 -19.03 12.35 36.38
N ARG A 262 -19.70 13.10 35.51
CA ARG A 262 -20.65 14.17 35.87
C ARG A 262 -21.97 13.92 35.13
N GLY A 263 -22.94 13.33 35.81
CA GLY A 263 -24.18 12.86 35.19
C GLY A 263 -23.90 11.85 34.08
N SER A 264 -24.40 12.10 32.87
CA SER A 264 -24.19 11.25 31.70
C SER A 264 -22.88 11.53 30.94
N THR A 265 -22.02 12.42 31.45
CA THR A 265 -20.79 12.84 30.76
C THR A 265 -19.54 12.37 31.50
N LEU A 266 -18.53 11.96 30.73
CA LEU A 266 -17.19 11.59 31.20
C LEU A 266 -16.20 12.68 30.81
N HIS A 267 -15.37 13.10 31.76
CA HIS A 267 -14.37 14.16 31.58
C HIS A 267 -12.98 13.60 31.85
N SER A 268 -12.10 13.61 30.85
CA SER A 268 -10.67 13.27 31.03
C SER A 268 -9.81 14.52 31.13
N SER A 269 -8.66 14.39 31.79
CA SER A 269 -7.72 15.50 31.96
C SER A 269 -6.66 15.50 30.85
N LYS A 270 -6.26 16.69 30.37
CA LYS A 270 -5.25 16.81 29.29
C LYS A 270 -3.84 16.42 29.73
N LYS A 271 -3.56 16.31 31.04
CA LYS A 271 -2.25 15.91 31.57
C LYS A 271 -2.32 14.45 32.01
N SER A 272 -1.93 13.54 31.13
CA SER A 272 -1.57 12.17 31.48
C SER A 272 -0.31 12.21 32.35
N GLY A 273 -0.51 12.31 33.65
CA GLY A 273 0.53 12.55 34.63
C GLY A 273 -0.08 13.06 35.91
N TRP A 274 -0.92 12.23 36.53
CA TRP A 274 -1.21 12.42 37.95
C TRP A 274 0.11 12.26 38.69
N PRO A 275 0.56 13.22 39.52
CA PRO A 275 1.53 12.91 40.54
C PRO A 275 0.83 11.91 41.46
N MET A 276 1.11 10.62 41.27
CA MET A 276 0.85 9.64 42.30
C MET A 276 1.53 10.20 43.56
N PRO A 277 0.83 10.35 44.69
CA PRO A 277 1.52 10.64 45.93
C PRO A 277 2.52 9.51 46.11
N THR A 278 3.82 9.82 46.02
CA THR A 278 4.85 8.95 46.58
C THR A 278 4.43 8.67 48.01
N PRO A 279 4.27 7.41 48.42
CA PRO A 279 3.91 7.14 49.80
C PRO A 279 5.00 7.74 50.68
N THR A 280 4.64 8.80 51.40
CA THR A 280 5.45 9.32 52.49
C THR A 280 5.57 8.17 53.50
N PRO A 281 6.78 7.78 53.92
CA PRO A 281 6.93 6.80 54.98
C PRO A 281 6.48 7.45 56.30
N SER A 282 5.18 7.37 56.60
CA SER A 282 4.67 7.71 57.92
C SER A 282 4.59 6.44 58.76
N GLN A 283 5.51 6.39 59.72
CA GLN A 283 5.30 5.98 61.10
C GLN A 283 4.96 4.50 61.38
N ASN A 284 5.97 3.81 61.92
CA ASN A 284 5.90 2.85 63.01
C ASN A 284 4.53 2.19 63.27
N CYS A 285 4.34 1.01 62.68
CA CYS A 285 3.46 0.00 63.28
C CYS A 285 4.36 -1.13 63.79
N SER A 286 4.65 -1.09 65.09
CA SER A 286 5.35 -2.14 65.81
C SER A 286 4.43 -3.35 65.97
N THR A 287 4.56 -4.34 65.09
CA THR A 287 4.03 -5.67 65.39
C THR A 287 5.06 -6.41 66.24
N LYS A 288 4.82 -6.40 67.55
CA LYS A 288 5.44 -7.35 68.49
C LYS A 288 5.16 -8.77 67.98
N ASN A 289 6.21 -9.51 67.69
CA ASN A 289 6.18 -10.96 67.67
C ASN A 289 5.78 -11.45 69.07
N THR A 290 4.67 -12.16 69.17
CA THR A 290 4.43 -13.11 70.26
C THR A 290 4.19 -14.47 69.65
N GLN A 291 5.04 -15.39 70.08
CA GLN A 291 5.12 -16.80 69.73
C GLN A 291 3.86 -17.57 70.17
N ALA A 292 3.42 -18.52 69.35
CA ALA A 292 3.21 -19.94 69.68
C ALA A 292 2.80 -20.67 68.39
#